data_AF-A0A4Y2N9H8-F1
#
_entry.id   AF-A0A4Y2N9H8-F1
#
_cell.length_a   1.000
_cell.length_b   1.000
_cell.length_c   1.000
_cell.angle_alpha   90.00
_cell.angle_beta   90.00
_cell.angle_gamma   90.00
#
_symmetry.space_group_name_H-M   'P 1'
#
loop_
_entity.id
_entity.type
_entity.pdbx_description
1 polymer ?
#
loop_
_entity_poly.entity_id
_entity_poly.type
_entity_poly.pdbx_seq_one_letter_code
_entity_poly.pdbx_strand_id
1 'polypeptide(L)'
;MISDINLKSKSENDLEESSFEKRKPFLELLLEYHLKDPSFTEKDVREEVDTFMFAGHDTSSVTVSWVLYCLGVYQKIQKKVHEELEDIFETEEINKISRETLTRMKYLECVIKVL
;
A
#
# COMPACT_ATOMS: atom_id res chain seq x y z
N MET A 1 11.25 13.77 42.89
CA MET A 1 12.25 12.69 42.77
C MET A 1 11.51 11.49 42.23
N ILE A 2 11.41 11.41 40.90
CA ILE A 2 10.66 10.36 40.19
C ILE A 2 11.62 9.17 40.09
N SER A 3 11.33 8.13 40.87
CA SER A 3 12.07 6.86 40.85
C SER A 3 11.64 6.04 39.63
N ASP A 4 12.56 5.92 38.68
CA ASP A 4 12.86 4.76 37.83
C ASP A 4 11.70 3.85 37.40
N ILE A 5 11.14 4.14 36.23
CA ILE A 5 10.45 3.13 35.42
C ILE A 5 11.51 2.33 34.66
N ASN A 6 11.81 1.21 35.29
CA ASN A 6 12.53 0.01 34.86
C ASN A 6 12.51 -0.27 33.34
N LEU A 7 13.69 -0.15 32.70
CA LEU A 7 14.02 -0.81 31.43
C LEU A 7 14.01 -2.34 31.65
N LYS A 8 13.00 -3.04 31.14
CA LYS A 8 13.02 -4.50 31.01
C LYS A 8 13.19 -4.95 29.57
N SER A 9 14.37 -5.53 29.34
CA SER A 9 14.70 -6.64 28.44
C SER A 9 14.27 -6.53 26.98
N LYS A 10 15.18 -5.99 26.18
CA LYS A 10 15.24 -6.12 24.72
C LYS A 10 15.39 -7.60 24.35
N SER A 11 14.38 -8.19 23.71
CA SER A 11 14.44 -9.54 23.18
C SER A 11 15.11 -9.55 21.81
N GLU A 12 15.95 -10.55 21.56
CA GLU A 12 16.78 -10.71 20.35
C GLU A 12 16.00 -10.88 19.02
N ASN A 13 14.66 -10.86 19.07
CA ASN A 13 13.80 -10.80 17.87
C ASN A 13 13.62 -9.38 17.28
N ASP A 14 14.11 -8.34 17.96
CA ASP A 14 13.99 -6.93 17.52
C ASP A 14 15.05 -6.52 16.46
N LEU A 15 15.93 -7.43 16.05
CA LEU A 15 17.07 -7.11 15.18
C LEU A 15 16.78 -7.25 13.67
N GLU A 16 15.70 -7.94 13.28
CA GLU A 16 15.27 -8.03 11.87
C GLU A 16 14.15 -7.03 11.51
N GLU A 17 13.52 -6.39 12.50
CA GLU A 17 12.46 -5.38 12.30
C GLU A 17 13.00 -3.98 11.92
N SER A 18 14.33 -3.88 11.73
CA SER A 18 15.09 -2.62 11.72
C SER A 18 15.39 -2.03 10.33
N SER A 19 14.96 -2.63 9.22
CA SER A 19 15.32 -2.16 7.86
C SER A 19 14.16 -1.68 6.99
N PHE A 20 12.93 -1.74 7.47
CA PHE A 20 11.85 -0.88 6.96
C PHE A 20 11.59 0.19 8.03
N GLU A 21 12.06 1.42 7.81
CA GLU A 21 11.46 2.57 8.51
C GLU A 21 9.94 2.38 8.47
N LYS A 22 9.31 2.20 9.64
CA LYS A 22 7.87 1.96 9.77
C LYS A 22 7.16 3.03 8.93
N ARG A 23 6.65 2.65 7.76
CA ARG A 23 5.96 3.58 6.87
C ARG A 23 4.75 4.09 7.63
N LYS A 24 4.79 5.37 8.01
CA LYS A 24 3.67 5.98 8.73
C LYS A 24 2.48 6.10 7.78
N PRO A 25 1.27 5.75 8.24
CA PRO A 25 0.05 6.11 7.53
C PRO A 25 0.04 7.60 7.19
N PHE A 26 -0.55 7.95 6.05
CA PHE A 26 -0.57 9.35 5.59
C PHE A 26 -1.16 10.31 6.62
N LEU A 27 -2.25 9.91 7.29
CA LEU A 27 -2.86 10.70 8.36
C LEU A 27 -1.90 10.93 9.55
N GLU A 28 -1.13 9.91 9.94
CA GLU A 28 -0.15 10.04 11.02
C GLU A 28 0.95 11.05 10.65
N LEU A 29 1.42 11.04 9.40
CA LEU A 29 2.39 12.02 8.90
C LEU A 29 1.85 13.46 8.99
N LEU A 30 0.59 13.68 8.59
CA LEU A 30 -0.04 15.00 8.67
C LEU A 30 -0.25 15.47 10.10
N LEU A 31 -0.65 14.57 11.01
CA LEU A 31 -0.79 14.87 12.43
C LEU A 31 0.56 15.23 13.06
N GLU A 32 1.64 14.52 12.72
CA GLU A 32 2.98 14.88 13.19
C GLU A 32 3.43 16.25 12.69
N TYR A 33 3.04 16.63 11.46
CA TYR A 33 3.33 17.94 10.91
C TYR A 33 2.56 19.04 11.65
N HIS A 34 1.26 18.85 11.88
CA HIS A 34 0.42 19.75 12.69
C HIS A 34 0.97 19.95 14.11
N LEU A 35 1.45 18.88 14.76
CA LEU A 35 2.03 18.95 16.11
C LEU A 35 3.36 19.73 16.17
N LYS A 36 4.13 19.75 15.07
CA LYS A 36 5.40 20.48 14.96
C LYS A 36 5.20 21.94 14.55
N ASP A 37 4.21 22.20 13.72
CA ASP A 37 3.91 23.53 13.19
C ASP A 37 2.40 23.84 13.34
N PRO A 38 2.01 24.58 14.39
CA PRO A 38 0.62 24.97 14.61
C PRO A 38 0.01 25.86 13.50
N SER A 39 0.81 26.37 12.56
CA SER A 39 0.30 27.10 11.40
C SER A 39 -0.37 26.18 10.38
N PHE A 40 0.01 24.90 10.33
CA PHE A 40 -0.73 23.87 9.62
C PHE A 40 -1.84 23.38 10.52
N THR A 41 -3.08 23.76 10.25
CA THR A 41 -4.21 23.56 11.15
C THR A 41 -4.86 22.18 11.00
N GLU A 42 -5.70 21.79 11.96
CA GLU A 42 -6.54 20.58 11.82
C GLU A 42 -7.44 20.64 10.57
N LYS A 43 -7.87 21.84 10.17
CA LYS A 43 -8.64 22.04 8.93
C LYS A 43 -7.80 21.68 7.71
N ASP A 44 -6.54 22.09 7.67
CA ASP A 44 -5.62 21.76 6.58
C ASP A 44 -5.35 20.25 6.53
N VAL A 45 -5.17 19.58 7.68
CA VAL A 45 -5.07 18.11 7.77
C VAL A 45 -6.29 17.45 7.12
N ARG A 46 -7.49 17.90 7.45
CA ARG A 46 -8.74 17.35 6.90
C ARG A 46 -8.84 17.58 5.40
N GLU A 47 -8.53 18.79 4.93
CA GLU A 47 -8.59 19.14 3.51
C GLU A 47 -7.62 18.30 2.67
N GLU A 48 -6.40 18.04 3.17
CA GLU A 48 -5.43 17.16 2.49
C GLU A 48 -5.87 15.70 2.46
N VAL A 49 -6.44 15.19 3.57
CA VAL A 49 -6.98 13.83 3.63
C VAL A 49 -8.16 13.66 2.67
N ASP A 50 -9.10 14.61 2.68
CA ASP A 50 -10.26 14.58 1.79
C ASP A 50 -9.80 14.63 0.33
N THR A 51 -8.89 15.54 -0.02
CA THR A 51 -8.35 15.68 -1.38
C THR A 51 -7.69 14.38 -1.84
N PHE A 52 -6.83 13.78 -1.02
CA PHE A 52 -6.13 12.54 -1.36
C PHE A 52 -7.10 11.36 -1.55
N MET A 53 -8.11 11.23 -0.67
CA MET A 53 -9.12 10.18 -0.77
C MET A 53 -9.99 10.35 -2.02
N PHE A 54 -10.50 11.55 -2.30
CA PHE A 54 -11.34 11.79 -3.48
C PHE A 54 -10.58 11.60 -4.78
N ALA A 55 -9.38 12.18 -4.89
CA ALA A 55 -8.55 12.04 -6.09
C ALA A 55 -8.14 10.58 -6.34
N GLY A 56 -7.83 9.84 -5.27
CA GLY A 56 -7.44 8.43 -5.35
C GLY A 56 -8.59 7.47 -5.61
N HIS A 57 -9.78 7.74 -5.04
CA HIS A 57 -10.93 6.84 -5.11
C HIS A 57 -11.48 6.74 -6.54
N ASP A 58 -11.95 7.85 -7.10
CA ASP A 58 -12.68 7.81 -8.38
C ASP A 58 -11.79 7.35 -9.52
N THR A 59 -10.52 7.80 -9.54
CA THR A 59 -9.55 7.39 -10.56
C THR A 59 -9.24 5.89 -10.46
N SER A 60 -8.97 5.37 -9.26
CA SER A 60 -8.65 3.95 -9.07
C SER A 60 -9.86 3.06 -9.35
N SER A 61 -11.07 3.45 -8.90
CA SER A 61 -12.31 2.70 -9.15
C SER A 61 -12.63 2.61 -10.64
N VAL A 62 -12.45 3.70 -11.38
CA VAL A 62 -12.62 3.72 -12.85
C VAL A 62 -11.59 2.82 -13.52
N THR A 63 -10.30 2.92 -13.14
CA THR A 63 -9.24 2.06 -13.68
C THR A 63 -9.53 0.59 -13.45
N VAL A 64 -9.87 0.19 -12.22
CA VAL A 64 -10.20 -1.20 -11.89
C VAL A 64 -11.41 -1.69 -12.69
N SER A 65 -12.45 -0.85 -12.82
CA SER A 65 -13.65 -1.20 -13.59
C SER A 65 -13.32 -1.44 -15.06
N TRP A 66 -12.49 -0.60 -15.67
CA TRP A 66 -12.04 -0.76 -17.05
C TRP A 66 -11.14 -1.97 -17.25
N VAL A 67 -10.20 -2.23 -16.33
CA VAL A 67 -9.35 -3.43 -16.37
C VAL A 67 -10.22 -4.68 -16.34
N LEU A 68 -11.18 -4.77 -15.42
CA LEU A 68 -12.09 -5.91 -15.31
C LEU A 68 -12.96 -6.07 -16.57
N TYR A 69 -13.47 -4.97 -17.12
CA TYR A 69 -14.21 -4.99 -18.38
C TYR A 69 -13.35 -5.53 -19.54
N CYS A 70 -12.15 -5.00 -19.72
CA CYS A 70 -11.22 -5.42 -20.76
C CYS A 70 -10.85 -6.91 -20.61
N LEU A 71 -10.60 -7.39 -19.38
CA LEU A 71 -10.32 -8.81 -19.14
C LEU A 71 -11.55 -9.68 -19.48
N GLY A 72 -12.77 -9.23 -19.18
CA GLY A 72 -14.00 -9.92 -19.56
C GLY A 72 -14.21 -10.02 -21.09
N VAL A 73 -13.86 -8.97 -21.83
CA VAL A 73 -14.01 -8.92 -23.29
C VAL A 73 -12.88 -9.66 -24.02
N TYR A 74 -11.63 -9.48 -23.56
CA TYR A 74 -10.43 -10.00 -24.21
C TYR A 74 -9.91 -11.27 -23.54
N GLN A 75 -10.61 -12.38 -23.77
CA GLN A 75 -10.32 -13.70 -23.17
C GLN A 75 -8.87 -14.18 -23.34
N LYS A 76 -8.22 -13.85 -24.46
CA LYS A 76 -6.79 -14.17 -24.68
C LYS A 76 -5.85 -13.41 -23.73
N ILE A 77 -6.18 -12.17 -23.40
CA ILE A 77 -5.42 -11.34 -22.46
C ILE A 77 -5.68 -11.84 -21.04
N GLN A 78 -6.94 -12.11 -20.71
CA GLN A 78 -7.31 -12.69 -19.42
C GLN A 78 -6.59 -14.01 -19.14
N LYS A 79 -6.52 -14.91 -20.12
CA LYS A 79 -5.79 -16.18 -20.00
C LYS A 79 -4.31 -15.97 -19.65
N LYS A 80 -3.65 -15.01 -20.31
CA LYS A 80 -2.24 -14.69 -20.03
C LYS A 80 -2.03 -14.09 -18.64
N VAL A 81 -2.92 -13.20 -18.20
CA VAL A 81 -2.88 -12.67 -16.83
C VAL A 81 -3.08 -13.81 -15.84
N HIS A 82 -4.02 -14.72 -16.08
CA HIS A 82 -4.26 -15.85 -15.20
C HIS A 82 -3.05 -16.79 -15.11
N GLU A 83 -2.45 -17.15 -16.24
CA GLU A 83 -1.22 -17.95 -16.30
C GLU A 83 -0.05 -17.28 -15.53
N GLU A 84 0.10 -15.96 -15.66
CA GLU A 84 1.10 -15.21 -14.86
C GLU A 84 0.81 -15.31 -13.36
N LEU A 85 -0.44 -15.14 -12.94
CA LEU A 85 -0.81 -15.20 -11.53
C LEU A 85 -0.68 -16.63 -10.97
N GLU A 86 -1.01 -17.67 -11.73
CA GLU A 86 -0.78 -19.06 -11.33
C GLU A 86 0.71 -19.32 -11.10
N ASP A 87 1.59 -18.95 -12.03
CA ASP A 87 3.05 -19.12 -11.86
C ASP A 87 3.60 -18.39 -10.62
N ILE A 88 3.05 -17.21 -10.31
CA ILE A 88 3.45 -16.44 -9.12
C ILE A 88 2.97 -17.11 -7.84
N PHE A 89 1.69 -17.50 -7.77
CA PHE A 89 1.06 -18.00 -6.55
C PHE A 89 1.18 -19.51 -6.33
N GLU A 90 1.61 -20.29 -7.32
CA GLU A 90 2.04 -21.68 -7.08
C GLU A 90 3.31 -21.73 -6.21
N THR A 91 4.14 -20.68 -6.28
CA THR A 91 5.38 -20.57 -5.50
C THR A 91 5.19 -19.92 -4.12
N GLU A 92 4.08 -19.21 -3.90
CA GLU A 92 3.84 -18.44 -2.68
C GLU A 92 2.39 -18.60 -2.19
N GLU A 93 2.20 -18.88 -0.89
CA GLU A 93 0.85 -18.89 -0.30
C GLU A 93 0.16 -17.52 -0.52
N ILE A 94 -1.09 -17.53 -0.98
CA ILE A 94 -1.92 -16.34 -1.22
C ILE A 94 -1.95 -15.39 0.00
N ASN A 95 -1.78 -15.92 1.21
CA ASN A 95 -1.76 -15.16 2.45
C ASN A 95 -0.43 -14.42 2.73
N LYS A 96 0.56 -14.54 1.85
CA LYS A 96 1.91 -13.96 1.96
C LYS A 96 2.26 -13.05 0.77
N ILE A 97 1.28 -12.33 0.21
CA ILE A 97 1.56 -11.33 -0.83
C ILE A 97 2.54 -10.28 -0.27
N SER A 98 3.76 -10.28 -0.81
CA SER A 98 4.82 -9.33 -0.50
C SER A 98 4.95 -8.27 -1.60
N ARG A 99 5.77 -7.24 -1.39
CA ARG A 99 6.05 -6.26 -2.46
C ARG A 99 6.80 -6.92 -3.61
N GLU A 100 7.69 -7.83 -3.28
CA GLU A 100 8.48 -8.62 -4.20
C GLU A 100 7.56 -9.46 -5.10
N THR A 101 6.52 -10.08 -4.52
CA THR A 101 5.46 -10.79 -5.26
C THR A 101 4.77 -9.86 -6.26
N LEU A 102 4.39 -8.64 -5.85
CA LEU A 102 3.73 -7.68 -6.74
C LEU A 102 4.62 -7.24 -7.92
N THR A 103 5.94 -7.10 -7.71
CA THR A 103 6.87 -6.74 -8.80
C THR A 103 7.01 -7.81 -9.89
N ARG A 104 6.55 -9.04 -9.62
CA ARG A 104 6.54 -10.13 -10.61
C ARG A 104 5.33 -10.06 -11.55
N MET A 105 4.28 -9.32 -11.21
CA MET A 105 3.02 -9.21 -11.99
C MET A 105 3.16 -8.27 -13.22
N LYS A 106 4.14 -8.53 -14.07
CA LYS A 106 4.56 -7.63 -15.16
C LYS A 106 3.52 -7.51 -16.26
N TYR A 107 2.86 -8.61 -16.61
CA TYR A 107 1.84 -8.64 -17.65
C TYR A 107 0.56 -7.97 -17.16
N LEU A 108 0.13 -8.25 -15.92
CA LEU A 108 -0.97 -7.51 -15.29
C LEU A 108 -0.68 -6.00 -15.22
N GLU A 109 0.54 -5.60 -14.86
CA GLU A 109 0.95 -4.19 -14.88
C GLU A 109 0.83 -3.58 -16.29
N CYS A 110 1.19 -4.32 -17.35
CA CYS A 110 0.98 -3.87 -18.73
C CYS A 110 -0.51 -3.69 -19.04
N VAL A 111 -1.38 -4.60 -18.59
CA VAL A 111 -2.83 -4.47 -18.80
C VAL A 111 -3.39 -3.23 -18.11
N ILE A 112 -2.93 -2.93 -16.89
CA ILE A 112 -3.35 -1.74 -16.14
C ILE A 112 -2.88 -0.46 -16.84
N LYS A 113 -1.65 -0.42 -17.38
CA LYS A 113 -1.05 0.76 -18.02
C LYS A 113 -1.53 1.07 -19.44
N VAL A 114 -2.23 0.14 -20.08
CA VAL A 114 -2.78 0.33 -21.44
C VAL A 114 -4.03 1.22 -21.42
N LEU A 115 -4.57 1.50 -20.23
CA LEU A 115 -5.66 2.44 -19.96
C LEU A 115 -5.11 3.78 -19.47
#